data_AF-A0A9W8VBV2-F1
#
_entry.id   AF-A0A9W8VBV2-F1
#
_cell.length_a   1.000
_cell.length_b   1.000
_cell.length_c   1.000
_cell.angle_alpha   90.00
_cell.angle_beta   90.00
_cell.angle_gamma   90.00
#
_symmetry.space_group_name_H-M   'P 1'
#
loop_
_entity.id
_entity.type
_entity.pdbx_description
1 polymer ?
#
loop_
_entity_poly.entity_id
_entity_poly.type
_entity_poly.pdbx_seq_one_letter_code
_entity_poly.pdbx_strand_id
1 'polypeptide(L)'
;MKVVIGGATGYVGTEVVRQALRHPLITSVVALGRRETQVPKDVDPQIAQSKFSSLACSDFITYPQNVRAAISDADACIWLIAITPARSKTYSWEQVKKVCIGYASSAVDTFAQLPRDGKPKPLRFLYVSGANATQDPTKKPWVLGDYSKKKPNDV
;
A
#
# COMPACT_ATOMS: atom_id res chain seq x y z
N MET A 1 -7.51 8.24 -14.18
CA MET A 1 -7.61 7.23 -13.10
C MET A 1 -7.00 7.79 -11.82
N LYS A 2 -7.61 7.49 -10.66
CA LYS A 2 -7.10 7.80 -9.33
C LYS A 2 -6.42 6.59 -8.72
N VAL A 3 -5.17 6.71 -8.31
CA VAL A 3 -4.37 5.61 -7.74
C VAL A 3 -3.91 5.98 -6.34
N VAL A 4 -4.14 5.08 -5.38
CA VAL A 4 -3.59 5.18 -4.04
C VAL A 4 -2.34 4.31 -3.94
N ILE A 5 -1.26 4.83 -3.36
CA ILE A 5 0.00 4.11 -3.19
C ILE A 5 0.32 4.06 -1.70
N GLY A 6 0.08 2.91 -1.06
CA GLY A 6 0.49 2.64 0.32
C GLY A 6 1.96 2.30 0.38
N GLY A 7 2.73 2.94 1.27
CA GLY A 7 4.18 2.72 1.37
C GLY A 7 5.00 3.54 0.38
N ALA A 8 4.45 4.67 -0.07
CA ALA A 8 5.03 5.55 -1.08
C ALA A 8 6.43 6.11 -0.73
N THR A 9 6.80 6.15 0.56
CA THR A 9 8.14 6.58 1.03
C THR A 9 9.21 5.49 0.97
N GLY A 10 8.84 4.26 0.60
CA GLY A 10 9.78 3.14 0.46
C GLY A 10 10.57 3.18 -0.85
N TYR A 11 11.54 2.28 -0.98
CA TYR A 11 12.37 2.17 -2.18
C TYR A 11 11.53 1.95 -3.46
N VAL A 12 10.73 0.87 -3.47
CA VAL A 12 9.80 0.58 -4.59
C VAL A 12 8.71 1.65 -4.68
N GLY A 13 8.16 2.09 -3.55
CA GLY A 13 7.10 3.10 -3.52
C GLY A 13 7.48 4.40 -4.21
N THR A 14 8.71 4.86 -4.03
CA THR A 14 9.22 6.08 -4.67
C THR A 14 9.19 5.96 -6.21
N GLU A 15 9.56 4.80 -6.76
CA GLU A 15 9.49 4.54 -8.20
C GLU A 15 8.05 4.41 -8.70
N VAL A 16 7.19 3.72 -7.96
CA VAL A 16 5.77 3.60 -8.33
C VAL A 16 5.11 4.98 -8.37
N VAL A 17 5.40 5.86 -7.41
CA VAL A 17 4.94 7.26 -7.42
C VAL A 17 5.45 7.99 -8.66
N ARG A 18 6.75 7.90 -8.94
CA ARG A 18 7.37 8.53 -10.12
C ARG A 18 6.70 8.11 -11.43
N GLN A 19 6.51 6.81 -11.64
CA GLN A 19 5.86 6.29 -12.84
C GLN A 19 4.38 6.67 -12.90
N ALA A 20 3.66 6.62 -11.78
CA ALA A 20 2.28 7.03 -11.72
C ALA A 20 2.11 8.52 -12.09
N LEU A 21 3.04 9.37 -11.68
CA LEU A 21 3.05 10.78 -12.03
C LEU A 21 3.39 11.03 -13.51
N ARG A 22 4.20 10.19 -14.14
CA ARG A 22 4.48 10.29 -15.59
C ARG A 22 3.40 9.68 -16.48
N HIS A 23 2.57 8.78 -15.93
CA HIS A 23 1.58 8.07 -16.73
C HIS A 23 0.39 8.99 -17.09
N PRO A 24 0.04 9.16 -18.39
CA PRO A 24 -0.99 10.12 -18.80
C PRO A 24 -2.41 9.70 -18.38
N LEU A 25 -2.71 8.40 -18.31
CA LEU A 25 -4.03 7.92 -17.85
C LEU A 25 -4.25 8.05 -16.34
N ILE A 26 -3.19 8.31 -15.56
CA ILE A 26 -3.29 8.52 -14.12
C ILE A 26 -3.41 10.03 -13.89
N THR A 27 -4.56 10.43 -13.38
CA THR A 27 -4.98 11.82 -13.23
C THR A 27 -5.01 12.26 -11.76
N SER A 28 -4.84 11.32 -10.82
CA SER A 28 -4.69 11.59 -9.39
C SER A 28 -3.87 10.48 -8.75
N VAL A 29 -2.88 10.85 -7.94
CA VAL A 29 -2.01 9.97 -7.17
C VAL A 29 -2.07 10.38 -5.71
N VAL A 30 -2.54 9.49 -4.85
CA VAL A 30 -2.58 9.69 -3.40
C VAL A 30 -1.51 8.81 -2.76
N ALA A 31 -0.41 9.42 -2.33
CA ALA A 31 0.66 8.74 -1.62
C ALA A 31 0.31 8.63 -0.14
N LEU A 32 0.18 7.39 0.34
CA LEU A 32 -0.18 7.08 1.71
C LEU A 32 1.04 6.49 2.45
N GLY A 33 1.41 7.11 3.57
CA GLY A 33 2.56 6.67 4.38
C GLY A 33 2.45 7.12 5.83
N ARG A 34 3.38 6.67 6.68
CA ARG A 34 3.44 7.09 8.10
C ARG A 34 3.89 8.53 8.30
N ARG A 35 4.43 9.13 7.24
CA ARG A 35 4.95 10.49 7.15
C ARG A 35 4.67 11.00 5.74
N GLU A 36 4.83 12.30 5.58
CA GLU A 36 4.68 12.93 4.27
C GLU A 36 5.63 12.31 3.23
N THR A 37 5.09 12.04 2.05
CA THR A 37 5.83 11.55 0.89
C THR A 37 6.33 12.74 0.09
N GLN A 38 7.64 12.80 -0.10
CA GLN A 38 8.28 13.80 -0.94
C GLN A 38 8.06 13.44 -2.41
N VAL A 39 7.81 14.46 -3.24
CA VAL A 39 7.75 14.29 -4.70
C VAL A 39 9.13 13.83 -5.20
N PRO A 40 9.20 12.80 -6.07
CA PRO A 40 10.47 12.42 -6.69
C PRO A 40 11.11 13.58 -7.47
N LYS A 41 12.42 13.80 -7.28
CA LYS A 41 13.15 14.99 -7.76
C LYS A 41 13.08 15.23 -9.28
N ASP A 42 12.85 14.17 -10.05
CA ASP A 42 12.84 14.14 -11.51
C ASP A 42 11.42 14.24 -12.11
N VAL A 43 10.43 14.62 -11.29
CA VAL A 43 9.06 14.90 -11.71
C VAL A 43 8.87 16.41 -11.84
N ASP A 44 8.26 16.83 -12.95
CA ASP A 44 7.88 18.23 -13.18
C ASP A 44 7.00 18.76 -12.03
N PRO A 45 7.37 19.88 -11.38
CA PRO A 45 6.58 20.49 -10.32
C PRO A 45 5.12 20.78 -10.72
N GLN A 46 4.85 21.13 -11.98
CA GLN A 46 3.48 21.39 -12.44
C GLN A 46 2.66 20.10 -12.46
N ILE A 47 3.24 18.99 -12.90
CA ILE A 47 2.61 17.66 -12.86
C ILE A 47 2.37 17.25 -11.41
N ALA A 48 3.36 17.45 -10.53
CA ALA A 48 3.20 17.13 -9.12
C ALA A 48 2.06 17.95 -8.49
N GLN A 49 2.02 19.26 -8.72
CA GLN A 49 0.98 20.13 -8.20
C GLN A 49 -0.42 19.76 -8.74
N SER A 50 -0.52 19.32 -10.00
CA SER A 50 -1.82 19.05 -10.63
C SER A 50 -2.47 17.75 -10.19
N LYS A 51 -1.68 16.73 -9.81
CA LYS A 51 -2.25 15.39 -9.54
C LYS A 51 -1.65 14.60 -8.37
N PHE A 52 -0.64 15.10 -7.67
CA PHE A 52 -0.07 14.43 -6.50
C PHE A 52 -0.66 14.96 -5.20
N SER A 53 -1.00 14.05 -4.28
CA SER A 53 -1.27 14.39 -2.89
C SER A 53 -0.55 13.41 -1.96
N SER A 54 -0.04 13.93 -0.85
CA SER A 54 0.63 13.13 0.17
C SER A 54 -0.21 13.13 1.44
N LEU A 55 -0.43 11.95 2.02
CA LEU A 55 -1.19 11.77 3.24
C LEU A 55 -0.42 10.94 4.26
N ALA A 56 -0.29 11.51 5.45
CA ALA A 56 0.22 10.83 6.61
C ALA A 56 -0.91 10.07 7.32
N CYS A 57 -0.71 8.77 7.55
CA CYS A 57 -1.57 7.92 8.36
C CYS A 57 -0.66 7.06 9.25
N SER A 58 -0.84 7.17 10.57
CA SER A 58 0.09 6.65 11.56
C SER A 58 0.05 5.13 11.72
N ASP A 59 -1.15 4.52 11.70
CA ASP A 59 -1.31 3.12 12.10
C ASP A 59 -2.03 2.19 11.13
N PHE A 60 -2.58 2.66 10.00
CA PHE A 60 -3.26 1.87 8.94
C PHE A 60 -4.29 0.81 9.40
N ILE A 61 -4.67 0.87 10.67
CA ILE A 61 -5.79 0.08 11.23
C ILE A 61 -7.02 0.97 11.25
N THR A 62 -6.82 2.25 11.62
CA THR A 62 -7.87 3.25 11.61
C THR A 62 -7.54 4.35 10.62
N TYR A 63 -8.57 4.75 9.86
CA TYR A 63 -8.42 5.77 8.83
C TYR A 63 -9.24 6.99 9.24
N PRO A 64 -8.57 8.09 9.63
CA PRO A 64 -9.25 9.36 9.91
C PRO A 64 -10.09 9.83 8.72
N GLN A 65 -11.13 10.62 8.98
CA GLN A 65 -12.10 11.01 7.95
C GLN A 65 -11.45 11.73 6.75
N ASN A 66 -10.43 12.55 6.99
CA ASN A 66 -9.69 13.22 5.92
C ASN A 66 -8.94 12.21 5.02
N VAL A 67 -8.40 11.13 5.60
CA VAL A 67 -7.74 10.07 4.84
C VAL A 67 -8.77 9.28 4.03
N ARG A 68 -9.90 8.90 4.66
CA ARG A 68 -11.01 8.21 4.01
C ARG A 68 -11.54 9.00 2.80
N ALA A 69 -11.81 10.28 2.98
CA ALA A 69 -12.29 11.17 1.92
C ALA A 69 -11.28 11.22 0.75
N ALA A 70 -10.00 11.34 1.05
CA ALA A 70 -8.98 11.45 0.03
C ALA A 70 -8.71 10.14 -0.74
N ILE A 71 -8.87 8.97 -0.12
CA ILE A 71 -8.71 7.67 -0.79
C ILE A 71 -10.01 7.15 -1.42
N SER A 72 -11.15 7.80 -1.15
CA SER A 72 -12.44 7.49 -1.77
C SER A 72 -12.39 7.58 -3.29
N ASP A 73 -13.26 6.83 -3.97
CA ASP A 73 -13.35 6.76 -5.44
C ASP A 73 -12.04 6.35 -6.15
N ALA A 74 -11.05 5.78 -5.45
CA ALA A 74 -9.83 5.30 -6.08
C ALA A 74 -10.12 4.19 -7.11
N ASP A 75 -9.47 4.21 -8.27
CA ASP A 75 -9.58 3.13 -9.26
C ASP A 75 -8.71 1.93 -8.86
N ALA A 76 -7.56 2.20 -8.26
CA ALA A 76 -6.63 1.19 -7.79
C ALA A 76 -5.93 1.61 -6.50
N CYS A 77 -5.52 0.61 -5.71
CA CYS A 77 -4.61 0.75 -4.60
C CYS A 77 -3.40 -0.17 -4.84
N ILE A 78 -2.18 0.37 -4.77
CA ILE A 78 -0.94 -0.41 -4.79
C ILE A 78 -0.37 -0.41 -3.38
N TRP A 79 -0.33 -1.59 -2.76
CA TRP A 79 0.05 -1.75 -1.37
C TRP A 79 1.47 -2.27 -1.23
N LEU A 80 2.37 -1.40 -0.77
CA LEU A 80 3.81 -1.65 -0.63
C LEU A 80 4.27 -1.56 0.84
N ILE A 81 3.33 -1.55 1.79
CA ILE A 81 3.65 -1.48 3.23
C ILE A 81 3.98 -2.89 3.72
N ALA A 82 5.23 -3.07 4.13
CA ALA A 82 5.71 -4.32 4.71
C ALA A 82 6.92 -4.07 5.62
N ILE A 83 7.22 -5.03 6.50
CA ILE A 83 8.54 -5.15 7.13
C ILE A 83 9.34 -6.13 6.28
N THR A 84 10.44 -5.67 5.67
CA THR A 84 11.29 -6.52 4.83
C THR A 84 11.89 -7.69 5.61
N PRO A 85 12.24 -8.82 4.96
CA PRO A 85 12.87 -9.96 5.63
C PRO A 85 14.14 -9.59 6.41
N ALA A 86 14.98 -8.69 5.87
CA ALA A 86 16.20 -8.24 6.53
C ALA A 86 15.93 -7.50 7.86
N ARG A 87 14.75 -6.89 8.00
CA ARG A 87 14.34 -6.12 9.19
C ARG A 87 13.42 -6.91 10.11
N SER A 88 12.84 -8.04 9.69
CA SER A 88 11.84 -8.75 10.48
C SER A 88 12.37 -9.22 11.85
N LYS A 89 13.67 -9.57 11.92
CA LYS A 89 14.34 -9.99 13.16
C LYS A 89 14.45 -8.87 14.22
N THR A 90 14.28 -7.61 13.84
CA THR A 90 14.33 -6.47 14.78
C THR A 90 12.96 -6.13 15.36
N TYR A 91 11.92 -6.90 15.03
CA TYR A 91 10.55 -6.69 15.49
C TYR A 91 10.00 -7.99 16.09
N SER A 92 9.01 -7.87 16.97
CA SER A 92 8.25 -9.03 17.41
C SER A 92 7.50 -9.66 16.22
N TRP A 93 7.27 -10.96 16.27
CA TRP A 93 6.51 -11.65 15.23
C TRP A 93 5.09 -11.10 15.08
N GLU A 94 4.45 -10.70 16.18
CA GLU A 94 3.15 -10.03 16.16
C GLU A 94 3.19 -8.71 15.42
N GLN A 95 4.23 -7.90 15.60
CA GLN A 95 4.40 -6.65 14.85
C GLN A 95 4.64 -6.93 13.35
N VAL A 96 5.38 -7.97 13.01
CA VAL A 96 5.59 -8.39 11.61
C VAL A 96 4.26 -8.78 10.95
N LYS A 97 3.46 -9.62 11.62
CA LYS A 97 2.12 -10.01 11.15
C LYS A 97 1.18 -8.81 11.03
N LYS A 98 1.13 -7.95 12.06
CA LYS A 98 0.33 -6.73 12.06
C LYS A 98 0.62 -5.87 10.84
N VAL A 99 1.89 -5.64 10.52
CA VAL A 99 2.27 -4.76 9.39
C VAL A 99 2.07 -5.45 8.04
N CYS A 100 2.49 -6.71 7.89
CA CYS A 100 2.51 -7.37 6.58
C CYS A 100 1.15 -7.95 6.17
N ILE A 101 0.28 -8.24 7.14
CA ILE A 101 -1.04 -8.85 6.93
C ILE A 101 -2.12 -7.90 7.44
N GLY A 102 -2.08 -7.55 8.73
CA GLY A 102 -3.15 -6.78 9.38
C GLY A 102 -3.45 -5.44 8.68
N TYR A 103 -2.42 -4.65 8.38
CA TYR A 103 -2.61 -3.36 7.71
C TYR A 103 -3.18 -3.50 6.30
N ALA A 104 -2.78 -4.55 5.57
CA ALA A 104 -3.33 -4.80 4.24
C ALA A 104 -4.81 -5.20 4.32
N SER A 105 -5.18 -6.07 5.27
CA SER A 105 -6.57 -6.45 5.53
C SER A 105 -7.41 -5.23 5.92
N SER A 106 -6.98 -4.44 6.90
CA SER A 106 -7.68 -3.21 7.31
C SER A 106 -7.82 -2.20 6.18
N ALA A 107 -6.82 -2.08 5.29
CA ALA A 107 -6.91 -1.25 4.10
C ALA A 107 -7.99 -1.77 3.15
N VAL A 108 -8.01 -3.08 2.85
CA VAL A 108 -9.03 -3.71 1.99
C VAL A 108 -10.44 -3.48 2.57
N ASP A 109 -10.64 -3.75 3.86
CA ASP A 109 -11.93 -3.53 4.53
C ASP A 109 -12.36 -2.06 4.47
N THR A 110 -11.41 -1.14 4.67
CA THR A 110 -11.67 0.29 4.55
C THR A 110 -12.10 0.64 3.13
N PHE A 111 -11.35 0.22 2.10
CA PHE A 111 -11.70 0.50 0.71
C PHE A 111 -13.04 -0.12 0.28
N ALA A 112 -13.41 -1.28 0.83
CA ALA A 112 -14.69 -1.93 0.56
C ALA A 112 -15.89 -1.12 1.08
N GLN A 113 -15.69 -0.31 2.12
CA GLN A 113 -16.74 0.53 2.73
C GLN A 113 -16.78 1.96 2.17
N LEU A 114 -15.81 2.37 1.36
CA LEU A 114 -15.77 3.73 0.82
C LEU A 114 -16.73 3.88 -0.37
N PRO A 115 -17.40 5.04 -0.50
CA PRO A 115 -18.24 5.30 -1.65
C PRO A 115 -17.42 5.27 -2.94
N ARG A 116 -18.13 4.91 -4.02
CA ARG A 116 -17.59 4.78 -5.38
C ARG A 116 -18.54 5.44 -6.37
N ASP A 117 -18.80 6.72 -6.16
CA ASP A 117 -19.85 7.44 -6.86
C ASP A 117 -19.55 7.48 -8.37
N GLY A 118 -20.50 7.01 -9.17
CA GLY A 118 -20.37 6.99 -10.63
C GLY A 118 -19.30 6.05 -11.18
N LYS A 119 -18.72 5.14 -10.37
CA LYS A 119 -17.70 4.18 -10.83
C LYS A 119 -18.25 2.75 -10.94
N PRO A 120 -18.58 2.28 -12.16
CA PRO A 120 -19.17 0.95 -12.35
C PRO A 120 -18.17 -0.20 -12.13
N LYS A 121 -16.86 0.09 -12.09
CA LYS A 121 -15.80 -0.92 -11.91
C LYS A 121 -15.36 -1.00 -10.45
N PRO A 122 -15.15 -2.22 -9.91
CA PRO A 122 -14.63 -2.39 -8.55
C PRO A 122 -13.20 -1.82 -8.46
N LEU A 123 -12.81 -1.46 -7.23
CA LEU A 123 -11.43 -1.08 -6.92
C LEU A 123 -10.50 -2.26 -7.22
N ARG A 124 -9.35 -1.99 -7.86
CA ARG A 124 -8.28 -2.98 -7.99
C ARG A 124 -7.29 -2.82 -6.84
N PHE A 125 -7.22 -3.79 -5.94
CA PHE A 125 -6.24 -3.81 -4.85
C PHE A 125 -5.05 -4.71 -5.24
N LEU A 126 -3.88 -4.11 -5.40
CA LEU A 126 -2.64 -4.80 -5.75
C LEU A 126 -1.79 -4.94 -4.48
N TYR A 127 -1.81 -6.13 -3.88
CA TYR A 127 -0.91 -6.49 -2.78
C TYR A 127 0.43 -6.97 -3.35
N VAL A 128 1.53 -6.29 -3.00
CA VAL A 128 2.86 -6.64 -3.51
C VAL A 128 3.61 -7.46 -2.47
N SER A 129 3.69 -8.76 -2.74
CA SER A 129 4.38 -9.74 -1.91
C SER A 129 5.86 -9.91 -2.30
N GLY A 130 6.64 -10.56 -1.45
CA GLY A 130 7.96 -11.06 -1.80
C GLY A 130 7.89 -12.27 -2.75
N ALA A 131 8.84 -12.38 -3.67
CA ALA A 131 8.86 -13.43 -4.71
C ALA A 131 8.86 -14.87 -4.17
N ASN A 132 9.35 -15.07 -2.93
CA ASN A 132 9.42 -16.39 -2.28
C ASN A 132 8.23 -16.67 -1.34
N ALA A 133 7.23 -15.78 -1.28
CA ALA A 133 6.04 -16.03 -0.49
C ALA A 133 5.23 -17.17 -1.10
N THR A 134 4.84 -18.14 -0.27
CA THR A 134 4.04 -19.28 -0.72
C THR A 134 2.59 -19.13 -0.26
N GLN A 135 1.67 -19.35 -1.19
CA GLN A 135 0.25 -19.46 -0.89
C GLN A 135 -0.12 -20.84 -0.34
N ASP A 136 0.71 -21.85 -0.62
CA ASP A 136 0.52 -23.20 -0.11
C ASP A 136 1.04 -23.28 1.34
N PRO A 137 0.14 -23.46 2.33
CA PRO A 137 0.53 -23.52 3.73
C PRO A 137 1.29 -24.80 4.08
N THR A 138 1.31 -25.81 3.21
CA THR A 138 2.06 -27.06 3.43
C THR A 138 3.53 -26.93 3.08
N LYS A 139 3.90 -25.94 2.25
CA LYS A 139 5.29 -25.66 1.87
C LYS A 139 5.91 -24.68 2.84
N LYS A 140 6.91 -25.10 3.62
CA LYS A 140 7.74 -24.21 4.44
C LYS A 140 9.10 -24.05 3.77
N PRO A 141 9.43 -22.87 3.21
CA PRO A 141 10.76 -22.62 2.70
C PRO A 141 11.82 -22.81 3.79
N TRP A 142 12.95 -23.40 3.42
CA TRP A 142 14.05 -23.67 4.36
C TRP A 142 14.67 -22.37 4.91
N VAL A 143 14.69 -21.32 4.09
CA VAL A 143 15.12 -19.97 4.47
C VAL A 143 13.88 -19.10 4.68
N LEU A 144 13.80 -18.39 5.81
CA LEU A 144 12.70 -17.48 6.17
C LEU A 144 11.31 -18.15 6.17
N GLY A 145 11.24 -19.43 6.54
CA GLY A 145 10.02 -20.23 6.43
C GLY A 145 8.81 -19.66 7.18
N ASP A 146 8.99 -19.11 8.38
CA ASP A 146 7.88 -18.50 9.13
C ASP A 146 7.44 -17.15 8.55
N TYR A 147 8.35 -16.40 7.93
CA TYR A 147 8.04 -15.14 7.23
C TYR A 147 7.34 -15.38 5.89
N SER A 148 7.70 -16.46 5.20
CA SER A 148 7.24 -16.75 3.83
C SER A 148 5.93 -17.54 3.79
N LYS A 149 5.41 -17.94 4.96
CA LYS A 149 4.22 -18.78 5.11
C LYS A 149 3.10 -18.00 5.79
N LYS A 150 1.92 -18.00 5.15
CA LYS A 150 0.66 -17.60 5.78
C LYS A 150 0.18 -18.75 6.68
N LYS A 151 -0.04 -18.51 7.99
CA LYS A 151 -0.62 -19.53 8.89
C LYS A 151 -2.15 -19.49 8.80
N PRO A 152 -2.85 -20.61 9.03
CA PRO A 152 -4.32 -20.69 8.92
C PRO A 152 -5.09 -19.67 9.77
N ASN A 153 -4.51 -19.19 10.88
CA ASN A 153 -5.15 -18.28 11.83
C ASN A 153 -4.64 -16.82 11.75
N ASP A 154 -4.02 -16.42 10.63
CA ASP A 154 -3.48 -15.05 10.47
C ASP A 154 -4.54 -14.01 10.00
N VAL A 155 -5.84 -14.26 10.23
CA VAL A 155 -6.94 -13.32 9.95
C VAL A 155 -7.80 -13.15 11.19
#